data_AF-A0A354GXC3-F1
#
_entry.id   AF-A0A354GXC3-F1
#
_cell.length_a   1.000
_cell.length_b   1.000
_cell.length_c   1.000
_cell.angle_alpha   90.00
_cell.angle_beta   90.00
_cell.angle_gamma   90.00
#
_symmetry.space_group_name_H-M   'P 1'
#
loop_
_entity.id
_entity.type
_entity.pdbx_description
1 polymer ?
#
loop_
_entity_poly.entity_id
_entity_poly.type
_entity_poly.pdbx_seq_one_letter_code
_entity_poly.pdbx_strand_id
1 'polypeptide(L)'
;VAQLELSSLRNVVRIVQTLGNDEALGEKVRIVLNRVGGDCDISLKKAEETIGKPIFWQAPNDTKLMMESRNQGVPLVQHAPRSKLQQSFLGLAQALCGTQIEAPVKEKASRWAMFARR
;
A
#
# COMPACT_ATOMS: atom_id res chain seq x y z
N VAL A 1 7.12 -5.47 5.33
CA VAL A 1 6.28 -4.25 5.41
C VAL A 1 7.18 -3.07 5.74
N ALA A 2 7.00 -1.92 5.09
CA ALA A 2 7.77 -0.70 5.34
C ALA A 2 6.85 0.50 5.58
N GLN A 3 7.38 1.54 6.21
CA GLN A 3 6.83 2.90 6.17
C GLN A 3 7.80 3.82 5.42
N LEU A 4 7.32 4.96 4.96
CA LEU A 4 8.11 5.96 4.21
C LEU A 4 9.00 6.82 5.14
N GLU A 5 9.83 6.13 5.92
CA GLU A 5 10.77 6.70 6.88
C GLU A 5 12.13 6.02 6.73
N LEU A 6 13.22 6.76 6.98
CA LEU A 6 14.59 6.30 6.70
C LEU A 6 14.96 5.01 7.44
N SER A 7 14.60 4.92 8.73
CA SER A 7 14.87 3.75 9.57
C SER A 7 14.16 2.50 9.06
N SER A 8 12.89 2.64 8.67
CA SER A 8 12.09 1.54 8.12
C SER A 8 12.61 1.08 6.76
N LEU A 9 12.99 1.99 5.87
CA LEU A 9 13.54 1.62 4.57
C LEU A 9 14.87 0.89 4.71
N ARG A 10 15.78 1.38 5.57
CA ARG A 10 17.06 0.71 5.85
C ARG A 10 16.85 -0.74 6.32
N ASN A 11 15.86 -0.97 7.17
CA ASN A 11 15.55 -2.32 7.66
C ASN A 11 15.03 -3.22 6.53
N VAL A 12 14.14 -2.69 5.68
CA VAL A 12 13.60 -3.46 4.55
C VAL A 12 14.66 -3.80 3.51
N VAL A 13 15.58 -2.87 3.19
CA VAL A 13 16.72 -3.14 2.30
C VAL A 13 17.53 -4.35 2.79
N ARG A 14 17.86 -4.39 4.09
CA ARG A 14 18.59 -5.52 4.68
C ARG A 14 17.81 -6.82 4.60
N ILE A 15 16.51 -6.80 4.92
CA ILE A 15 15.65 -7.99 4.84
C ILE A 15 15.57 -8.49 3.40
N VAL A 16 15.40 -7.60 2.42
CA VAL A 16 15.36 -7.96 1.00
C VAL A 16 16.68 -8.55 0.53
N GLN A 17 17.82 -8.00 0.95
CA GLN A 17 19.13 -8.58 0.65
C GLN A 17 19.30 -9.96 1.28
N THR A 18 18.95 -10.13 2.56
CA THR A 18 19.06 -11.42 3.25
C THR A 18 18.17 -12.49 2.63
N LEU A 19 16.91 -12.17 2.35
CA LEU A 19 15.97 -13.12 1.73
C LEU A 19 16.25 -13.32 0.23
N GLY A 20 16.89 -12.35 -0.42
CA GLY A 20 17.27 -12.43 -1.84
C GLY A 20 18.45 -13.35 -2.11
N ASN A 21 19.24 -13.69 -1.09
CA ASN A 21 20.32 -14.68 -1.21
C ASN A 21 19.79 -16.12 -1.32
N ASP A 22 18.52 -16.35 -0.99
CA ASP A 22 17.82 -17.62 -1.19
C ASP A 22 16.94 -17.52 -2.43
N GLU A 23 17.27 -18.29 -3.46
CA GLU A 23 16.59 -18.28 -4.76
C GLU A 23 15.10 -18.65 -4.64
N ALA A 24 14.72 -19.51 -3.70
CA ALA A 24 13.33 -19.92 -3.50
C ALA A 24 12.49 -18.85 -2.77
N LEU A 25 13.13 -17.94 -2.04
CA LEU A 25 12.48 -16.89 -1.27
C LEU A 25 12.50 -15.54 -1.97
N GLY A 26 13.58 -15.19 -2.67
CA GLY A 26 13.79 -13.87 -3.28
C GLY A 26 12.65 -13.42 -4.20
N GLU A 27 12.12 -14.34 -5.01
CA GLU A 27 10.99 -14.11 -5.93
C GLU A 27 9.64 -14.02 -5.21
N LYS A 28 9.52 -14.57 -4.00
CA LYS A 28 8.29 -14.57 -3.21
C LYS A 28 8.16 -13.34 -2.31
N VAL A 29 9.22 -12.55 -2.14
CA VAL A 29 9.21 -11.35 -1.30
C VAL A 29 8.40 -10.24 -1.99
N ARG A 30 7.31 -9.82 -1.33
CA ARG A 30 6.46 -8.71 -1.75
C ARG A 30 6.57 -7.54 -0.79
N ILE A 31 6.75 -6.32 -1.32
CA ILE A 31 6.90 -5.11 -0.51
C ILE A 31 5.55 -4.43 -0.31
N VAL A 32 5.12 -4.31 0.94
CA VAL A 32 3.92 -3.56 1.33
C VAL A 32 4.32 -2.29 2.05
N LEU A 33 3.88 -1.14 1.56
CA LEU A 33 4.01 0.13 2.25
C LEU A 33 2.79 0.40 3.12
N ASN A 34 3.04 0.80 4.36
CA ASN A 34 2.01 1.14 5.34
C ASN A 34 1.93 2.65 5.56
N ARG A 35 0.74 3.13 5.94
CA ARG A 35 0.41 4.54 6.17
C ARG A 35 0.73 5.48 5.02
N VAL A 36 0.50 5.03 3.79
CA VAL A 36 0.70 5.89 2.61
C VAL A 36 -0.28 7.07 2.67
N GLY A 37 0.22 8.28 2.40
CA GLY A 37 -0.55 9.52 2.49
C GLY A 37 -0.65 10.10 3.91
N GLY A 38 0.09 9.57 4.88
CA GLY A 38 0.37 10.27 6.13
C GLY A 38 1.57 11.21 6.01
N ASP A 39 2.06 11.72 7.13
CA ASP A 39 3.33 12.46 7.18
C ASP A 39 4.48 11.51 6.83
N CYS A 40 5.15 11.79 5.71
CA CYS A 40 6.21 10.97 5.14
C CYS A 40 7.35 11.88 4.67
N ASP A 41 8.59 11.56 5.04
CA ASP A 41 9.76 12.31 4.59
C ASP A 41 10.30 11.83 3.23
N ILE A 42 9.82 10.68 2.76
CA ILE A 42 10.36 9.98 1.59
C ILE A 42 9.26 9.73 0.56
N SER A 43 9.54 10.06 -0.70
CA SER A 43 8.61 9.80 -1.80
C SER A 43 8.55 8.31 -2.15
N LEU A 44 7.41 7.87 -2.70
CA LEU A 44 7.21 6.50 -3.17
C LEU A 44 8.30 6.07 -4.17
N LYS A 45 8.62 6.94 -5.13
CA LYS A 45 9.66 6.70 -6.13
C LYS A 45 11.02 6.47 -5.47
N LYS A 46 11.38 7.30 -4.49
CA LYS A 46 12.66 7.17 -3.79
C LYS A 46 12.70 5.88 -2.96
N ALA A 47 11.58 5.46 -2.38
CA ALA A 47 11.48 4.20 -1.65
C ALA A 47 11.72 2.99 -2.58
N GLU A 48 11.11 2.96 -3.77
CA GLU A 48 11.35 1.90 -4.77
C GLU A 48 12.81 1.84 -5.23
N GLU A 49 13.39 3.00 -5.57
CA GLU A 49 14.81 3.12 -5.94
C GLU A 49 15.73 2.59 -4.83
N THR A 50 15.40 2.88 -3.57
CA THR A 50 16.21 2.48 -2.41
C THR A 50 16.08 1.00 -2.10
N ILE A 51 14.87 0.43 -2.22
CA ILE A 51 14.62 -0.99 -1.94
C ILE A 51 15.11 -1.88 -3.09
N GLY A 52 15.13 -1.38 -4.33
CA GLY A 52 15.50 -2.15 -5.51
C GLY A 52 14.46 -3.19 -5.94
N LYS A 53 13.23 -3.10 -5.42
CA LYS A 53 12.07 -3.92 -5.79
C LYS A 53 10.82 -3.04 -5.88
N PRO A 54 9.88 -3.36 -6.78
CA PRO A 54 8.62 -2.62 -6.90
C PRO A 54 7.77 -2.77 -5.64
N ILE A 55 6.98 -1.74 -5.33
CA ILE A 55 5.98 -1.82 -4.27
C ILE A 55 4.81 -2.68 -4.75
N PHE A 56 4.53 -3.77 -4.03
CA PHE A 56 3.41 -4.66 -4.32
C PHE A 56 2.07 -4.07 -3.86
N TRP A 57 2.03 -3.41 -2.70
CA TRP A 57 0.79 -2.87 -2.15
C TRP A 57 1.01 -1.61 -1.31
N GLN A 58 0.01 -0.74 -1.29
CA GLN A 58 0.01 0.50 -0.51
C GLN A 58 -1.22 0.53 0.41
N ALA A 59 -0.99 0.43 1.71
CA ALA A 59 -2.03 0.58 2.72
C ALA A 59 -2.14 2.07 3.11
N PRO A 60 -3.31 2.70 2.92
CA PRO A 60 -3.50 4.12 3.19
C PRO A 60 -3.42 4.42 4.69
N ASN A 61 -3.08 5.66 5.02
CA ASN A 61 -3.07 6.11 6.40
C ASN A 61 -4.50 6.27 6.95
N ASP A 62 -4.81 5.56 8.04
CA ASP A 62 -6.10 5.63 8.74
C ASP A 62 -5.89 5.48 10.26
N THR A 63 -5.10 6.40 10.83
CA THR A 63 -4.64 6.32 12.23
C THR A 63 -5.82 6.31 13.22
N LYS A 64 -6.85 7.12 12.98
CA LYS A 64 -7.98 7.27 13.91
C LYS A 64 -8.77 5.97 14.05
N LEU A 65 -9.25 5.42 12.94
CA LEU A 65 -10.07 4.20 12.97
C LEU A 65 -9.24 2.99 13.42
N MET A 66 -7.95 2.95 13.06
CA MET A 66 -7.05 1.89 13.53
C MET A 66 -6.80 1.97 15.05
N MET A 67 -6.66 3.17 15.62
CA MET A 67 -6.53 3.35 17.07
C MET A 67 -7.80 2.95 17.81
N GLU A 68 -8.97 3.38 17.33
CA GLU A 68 -10.26 3.03 17.94
C GLU A 68 -10.48 1.50 17.91
N SER A 69 -10.27 0.86 16.77
CA SER A 69 -10.33 -0.60 16.60
C SER A 69 -9.40 -1.32 17.58
N ARG A 70 -8.14 -0.87 17.68
CA ARG A 70 -7.16 -1.43 18.63
C ARG A 70 -7.62 -1.29 20.08
N ASN A 71 -8.07 -0.09 20.46
CA ASN A 71 -8.45 0.20 21.85
C ASN A 71 -9.69 -0.58 22.29
N GLN A 72 -10.61 -0.86 21.36
CA GLN A 72 -11.79 -1.67 21.61
C GLN A 72 -11.52 -3.18 21.50
N GLY A 73 -10.34 -3.58 21.01
CA GLY A 73 -9.99 -4.99 20.81
C GLY A 73 -10.78 -5.68 19.70
N VAL A 74 -11.43 -4.92 18.82
CA VAL A 74 -12.21 -5.45 17.70
C VAL A 74 -11.46 -5.28 16.38
N PRO A 75 -11.38 -6.30 15.50
CA PRO A 75 -10.71 -6.18 14.21
C PRO A 75 -11.29 -5.07 13.33
N LEU A 76 -10.46 -4.44 12.50
CA LEU A 76 -10.87 -3.33 11.64
C LEU A 76 -12.03 -3.68 10.69
N VAL A 77 -12.11 -4.93 10.25
CA VAL A 77 -13.22 -5.44 9.42
C VAL A 77 -14.58 -5.35 10.13
N GLN A 78 -14.60 -5.51 11.45
CA GLN A 78 -15.82 -5.38 12.27
C GLN A 78 -16.02 -3.92 12.71
N HIS A 79 -14.94 -3.24 13.13
CA HIS A 79 -14.98 -1.87 13.64
C HIS A 79 -15.35 -0.84 12.57
N ALA A 80 -14.68 -0.91 11.42
CA ALA A 80 -14.80 0.07 10.35
C ALA A 80 -14.76 -0.61 8.96
N PRO A 81 -15.77 -1.42 8.60
CA PRO A 81 -15.82 -2.18 7.35
C PRO A 81 -15.70 -1.31 6.09
N ARG A 82 -16.17 -0.06 6.17
CA ARG A 82 -16.16 0.91 5.07
C ARG A 82 -14.94 1.84 5.06
N SER A 83 -14.00 1.68 5.98
CA SER A 83 -12.77 2.48 6.02
C SER A 83 -11.91 2.24 4.79
N LYS A 84 -11.16 3.26 4.36
CA LYS A 84 -10.25 3.13 3.21
C LYS A 84 -9.18 2.07 3.45
N LEU A 85 -8.68 2.00 4.69
CA LEU A 85 -7.71 0.98 5.09
C LEU A 85 -8.32 -0.43 5.03
N GLN A 86 -9.54 -0.62 5.51
CA GLN A 86 -10.20 -1.93 5.43
C GLN A 86 -10.47 -2.36 3.99
N GLN A 87 -10.93 -1.44 3.14
CA GLN A 87 -11.12 -1.72 1.71
C GLN A 87 -9.78 -2.05 1.01
N SER A 88 -8.70 -1.39 1.42
CA SER A 88 -7.34 -1.72 0.96
C SER A 88 -6.91 -3.12 1.41
N PHE A 89 -7.18 -3.53 2.65
CA PHE A 89 -6.88 -4.90 3.10
C PHE A 89 -7.69 -5.97 2.36
N LEU A 90 -8.95 -5.68 2.04
CA LEU A 90 -9.76 -6.58 1.21
C LEU A 90 -9.12 -6.77 -0.18
N GLY A 91 -8.71 -5.68 -0.83
CA GLY A 91 -8.01 -5.74 -2.11
C GLY A 91 -6.67 -6.47 -2.03
N LEU A 92 -5.90 -6.27 -0.96
CA LEU A 92 -4.65 -7.00 -0.72
C LEU A 92 -4.90 -8.51 -0.60
N ALA A 93 -5.92 -8.91 0.16
CA ALA A 93 -6.27 -10.32 0.32
C ALA A 93 -6.65 -10.96 -1.03
N GLN A 94 -7.43 -10.26 -1.84
CA GLN A 94 -7.80 -10.70 -3.19
C GLN A 94 -6.58 -10.85 -4.11
N ALA A 95 -5.67 -9.87 -4.11
CA ALA A 95 -4.44 -9.90 -4.89
C ALA A 95 -3.48 -11.04 -4.47
N LEU A 96 -3.50 -11.44 -3.19
CA LEU A 96 -2.73 -12.58 -2.69
C LEU A 96 -3.36 -13.92 -3.07
N CYS A 97 -4.70 -14.02 -3.04
CA CYS A 97 -5.44 -15.23 -3.37
C CYS A 97 -5.66 -15.45 -4.87
N GLY A 98 -5.23 -14.52 -5.74
CA GLY A 98 -5.38 -14.63 -7.19
C GLY A 98 -6.78 -14.29 -7.71
N THR A 99 -7.64 -13.70 -6.90
CA THR A 99 -8.93 -13.16 -7.34
C THR A 99 -8.69 -11.81 -8.02
N GLN A 100 -8.52 -11.81 -9.35
CA GLN A 100 -8.32 -10.57 -10.09
C GLN A 100 -9.59 -9.71 -10.06
N ILE A 101 -9.48 -8.49 -9.54
CA ILE A 101 -10.42 -7.41 -9.85
C ILE A 101 -9.71 -6.53 -10.86
N GLU A 102 -10.28 -6.42 -12.05
CA GLU A 102 -9.92 -5.36 -13.01
C GLU A 102 -10.06 -4.02 -12.29
N ALA A 103 -8.93 -3.33 -12.06
CA ALA A 103 -8.98 -1.99 -11.52
C ALA A 103 -9.84 -1.12 -12.45
N PRO A 104 -10.76 -0.30 -11.94
CA PRO A 104 -11.51 0.60 -12.80
C PRO A 104 -10.51 1.54 -13.48
N VAL A 105 -10.40 1.41 -14.79
CA VAL A 105 -9.65 2.34 -15.64
C VAL A 105 -10.19 3.72 -15.33
N LYS A 106 -9.37 4.59 -14.71
CA LYS A 106 -9.69 6.00 -14.57
C LYS A 106 -9.67 6.61 -15.98
N GLU A 107 -10.81 6.57 -16.66
CA GLU A 107 -11.06 7.44 -17.80
C GLU A 107 -10.85 8.88 -17.34
N LYS A 108 -9.83 9.55 -17.89
CA LYS A 108 -9.65 10.98 -17.74
C LYS A 108 -10.84 11.64 -18.43
N ALA A 109 -11.89 11.95 -17.67
CA ALA A 109 -12.99 12.78 -18.14
C ALA A 109 -12.40 14.10 -18.65
N SER A 110 -12.41 14.23 -19.97
CA SER A 110 -12.02 15.42 -20.71
C SER A 110 -12.90 16.59 -20.27
N ARG A 111 -12.32 17.45 -19.42
CA ARG A 111 -12.93 18.68 -18.92
C ARG A 111 -12.90 19.81 -19.96
N TRP A 112 -12.49 19.54 -21.20
CA TRP A 112 -12.34 20.52 -22.28
C TRP A 112 -13.52 20.54 -23.26
N ALA A 113 -14.35 19.48 -23.31
CA ALA A 113 -15.49 19.41 -24.23
C ALA A 113 -16.68 20.34 -23.87
N MET A 114 -16.76 20.84 -22.63
CA MET A 114 -17.85 21.73 -22.20
C MET A 114 -17.63 23.22 -22.49
N PHE A 115 -16.39 23.65 -22.79
CA PHE A 115 -16.09 25.06 -23.08
C PHE A 115 -16.06 25.39 -24.59
N ALA A 116 -16.10 24.38 -25.46
CA ALA A 116 -16.07 24.56 -26.92
C ALA A 116 -17.46 24.73 -27.57
N ARG A 117 -18.53 24.83 -26.76
CA ARG A 117 -19.92 25.02 -27.22
C ARG A 117 -20.58 26.28 -26.66
N ARG A 118 -19.81 27.35 -26.48
CA ARG A 118 -20.36 28.68 -26.17
C ARG A 118 -19.80 29.72 -27.11
#